data_AF-A0A3D3NIN8-F1
#
_entry.id   AF-A0A3D3NIN8-F1
#
_cell.length_a   1.000
_cell.length_b   1.000
_cell.length_c   1.000
_cell.angle_alpha   90.00
_cell.angle_beta   90.00
_cell.angle_gamma   90.00
#
_symmetry.space_group_name_H-M   'P 1'
#
loop_
_entity.id
_entity.type
_entity.pdbx_description
1 polymer ?
#
loop_
_entity_poly.entity_id
_entity_poly.type
_entity_poly.pdbx_seq_one_letter_code
_entity_poly.pdbx_strand_id
1 'polypeptide(L)'
;GRGPVATMLVLSGTLRQGDILLAGQVFGRVRAMLDENGKVIKEAGPSIPVEILGLSDVPAAGQEAVVLADERKAREIALFRQGKYRDVKLATKQAASLESILEQMTEAEAKVLPLIIKADVQGSQEA
;
A
#
# COMPACT_ATOMS: atom_id res chain seq x y z
N GLY A 1 6.00 -13.03 13.60
CA GLY A 1 4.94 -12.00 13.55
C GLY A 1 3.93 -12.35 12.46
N ARG A 2 2.76 -11.70 12.44
CA ARG A 2 1.65 -11.98 11.51
C ARG A 2 1.94 -11.65 10.03
N GLY A 3 3.02 -10.90 9.77
CA GLY A 3 3.32 -10.35 8.45
C GLY A 3 2.54 -9.05 8.20
N PRO A 4 2.56 -8.52 6.97
CA PRO A 4 1.76 -7.34 6.61
C PRO A 4 0.27 -7.68 6.74
N VAL A 5 -0.45 -6.75 7.37
CA VAL A 5 -1.90 -6.81 7.57
C VAL A 5 -2.53 -5.57 6.96
N ALA A 6 -3.73 -5.71 6.42
CA ALA A 6 -4.47 -4.58 5.85
C ALA A 6 -5.94 -4.70 6.23
N THR A 7 -6.55 -3.59 6.60
CA THR A 7 -8.00 -3.52 6.84
C THR A 7 -8.67 -3.02 5.58
N MET A 8 -9.62 -3.78 5.06
CA MET A 8 -10.31 -3.47 3.82
C MET A 8 -11.82 -3.51 4.01
N LEU A 9 -12.54 -2.65 3.31
CA LEU A 9 -14.00 -2.71 3.24
C LEU A 9 -14.41 -3.39 1.93
N VAL A 10 -15.18 -4.47 2.03
CA VAL A 10 -15.68 -5.15 0.83
C VAL A 10 -16.81 -4.30 0.23
N LEU A 11 -16.57 -3.71 -0.95
CA LEU A 11 -17.57 -2.87 -1.61
C LEU A 11 -18.56 -3.68 -2.44
N SER A 12 -18.09 -4.74 -3.12
CA SER A 12 -18.91 -5.57 -3.99
C SER A 12 -18.42 -7.02 -4.00
N GLY A 13 -19.35 -7.95 -4.23
CA GLY A 13 -19.07 -9.39 -4.26
C GLY A 13 -18.85 -9.98 -2.86
N THR A 14 -18.00 -11.00 -2.78
CA THR A 14 -17.68 -11.69 -1.53
C THR A 14 -16.20 -12.04 -1.55
N LEU A 15 -15.46 -11.55 -0.57
CA LEU A 15 -14.05 -11.90 -0.39
C LEU A 15 -13.96 -13.20 0.41
N ARG A 16 -13.14 -14.14 -0.05
CA ARG A 16 -12.95 -15.43 0.61
C ARG A 16 -11.49 -15.67 0.96
N GLN A 17 -11.29 -16.47 2.00
CA GLN A 17 -9.97 -16.98 2.32
C GLN A 17 -9.45 -17.83 1.15
N GLY A 18 -8.22 -17.57 0.70
CA GLY A 18 -7.61 -18.21 -0.45
C GLY A 18 -7.70 -17.41 -1.76
N ASP A 19 -8.50 -16.34 -1.79
CA ASP A 19 -8.58 -15.46 -2.96
C ASP A 19 -7.24 -14.76 -3.21
N ILE A 20 -6.95 -14.50 -4.49
CA ILE A 20 -5.81 -13.70 -4.91
C ILE A 20 -6.24 -12.26 -4.97
N LEU A 21 -5.59 -11.40 -4.21
CA LEU A 21 -5.89 -9.99 -4.15
C LEU A 21 -4.78 -9.16 -4.81
N LEU A 22 -5.17 -8.12 -5.54
CA LEU A 22 -4.30 -7.07 -6.04
C LEU A 22 -4.80 -5.73 -5.51
N ALA A 23 -3.98 -5.03 -4.73
CA ALA A 23 -4.26 -3.71 -4.17
C ALA A 23 -3.12 -2.75 -4.59
N GLY A 24 -3.40 -1.86 -5.54
CA GLY A 24 -2.37 -0.98 -6.11
C GLY A 24 -1.18 -1.76 -6.70
N GLN A 25 -0.02 -1.64 -6.05
CA GLN A 25 1.23 -2.34 -6.39
C GLN A 25 1.52 -3.55 -5.48
N VAL A 26 0.61 -3.88 -4.58
CA VAL A 26 0.70 -4.99 -3.64
C VAL A 26 -0.19 -6.11 -4.12
N PHE A 27 0.30 -7.35 -4.04
CA PHE A 27 -0.48 -8.53 -4.37
C PHE A 27 -0.26 -9.64 -3.34
N GLY A 28 -1.15 -10.62 -3.30
CA GLY A 28 -0.95 -11.83 -2.51
C GLY A 28 -2.19 -12.70 -2.42
N ARG A 29 -2.02 -13.89 -1.82
CA ARG A 29 -3.12 -14.78 -1.49
C ARG A 29 -3.59 -14.50 -0.08
N VAL A 30 -4.89 -14.32 0.11
CA VAL A 30 -5.50 -14.15 1.45
C VAL A 30 -5.30 -15.44 2.25
N ARG A 31 -4.39 -15.41 3.23
CA ARG A 31 -4.09 -16.55 4.11
C ARG A 31 -5.04 -16.64 5.29
N ALA A 32 -5.48 -15.51 5.81
CA ALA A 32 -6.44 -15.42 6.90
C ALA A 32 -7.22 -14.11 6.82
N MET A 33 -8.44 -14.14 7.34
CA MET A 33 -9.32 -12.99 7.45
C MET A 33 -9.88 -12.90 8.86
N LEU A 34 -9.96 -11.69 9.40
CA LEU A 34 -10.55 -11.40 10.70
C LEU A 34 -11.65 -10.35 10.53
N ASP A 35 -12.73 -10.50 11.29
CA ASP A 35 -13.78 -9.47 11.40
C ASP A 35 -13.33 -8.31 12.31
N GLU A 36 -14.20 -7.31 12.46
CA GLU A 36 -13.97 -6.14 13.34
C GLU A 36 -13.83 -6.51 14.83
N ASN A 37 -14.27 -7.70 15.22
CA ASN A 37 -14.17 -8.23 16.58
C ASN A 37 -12.92 -9.12 16.76
N GLY A 38 -12.08 -9.24 15.73
CA GLY A 38 -10.89 -10.08 15.73
C GLY A 38 -11.16 -11.58 15.62
N LYS A 39 -12.37 -11.99 15.23
CA LYS A 39 -12.72 -13.40 15.01
C LYS A 39 -12.34 -13.82 13.60
N VAL A 40 -11.87 -15.05 13.46
CA VAL A 40 -11.51 -15.62 12.16
C VAL A 40 -12.77 -15.89 11.35
N ILE A 41 -12.83 -15.32 10.15
CA ILE A 41 -13.92 -15.51 9.18
C ILE A 41 -13.38 -16.13 7.89
N LYS A 42 -14.23 -16.85 7.16
CA LYS A 42 -13.86 -17.48 5.88
C LYS A 42 -14.36 -16.72 4.66
N GLU A 43 -15.39 -15.91 4.86
CA GLU A 43 -16.01 -15.09 3.82
C GLU A 43 -16.44 -13.74 4.41
N ALA A 44 -16.35 -12.69 3.59
CA ALA A 44 -16.82 -11.35 3.90
C ALA A 44 -17.63 -10.84 2.71
N GLY A 45 -18.91 -10.56 2.93
CA GLY A 45 -19.81 -9.95 1.96
C GLY A 45 -19.67 -8.43 1.90
N PRO A 46 -20.51 -7.75 1.10
CA PRO A 46 -20.47 -6.29 0.96
C PRO A 46 -20.72 -5.57 2.29
N SER A 47 -20.08 -4.41 2.44
CA SER A 47 -20.15 -3.54 3.62
C SER A 47 -19.56 -4.12 4.91
N ILE A 48 -18.87 -5.27 4.84
CA ILE A 48 -18.18 -5.87 5.98
C ILE A 48 -16.70 -5.44 5.95
N PRO A 49 -16.19 -4.80 7.01
CA PRO A 49 -14.76 -4.56 7.16
C PRO A 49 -14.05 -5.87 7.51
N VAL A 50 -12.91 -6.12 6.88
CA VAL A 50 -12.13 -7.34 7.08
C VAL A 50 -10.65 -7.01 7.16
N GLU A 51 -9.98 -7.53 8.19
CA GLU A 51 -8.53 -7.52 8.27
C GLU A 51 -7.99 -8.75 7.54
N ILE A 52 -7.19 -8.50 6.51
CA ILE A 52 -6.60 -9.55 5.67
C ILE A 52 -5.11 -9.71 5.96
N LEU A 53 -4.66 -10.97 5.89
CA LEU A 53 -3.28 -11.36 6.06
C LEU A 53 -2.80 -12.16 4.85
N GLY A 54 -1.54 -11.98 4.45
CA GLY A 54 -0.92 -12.76 3.37
C GLY A 54 -0.63 -11.99 2.08
N LEU A 55 -0.71 -10.66 2.15
CA LEU A 55 -0.17 -9.80 1.10
C LEU A 55 1.36 -9.77 1.13
N SER A 56 1.97 -9.35 0.02
CA SER A 56 3.41 -9.15 -0.10
C SER A 56 3.92 -7.95 0.72
N ASP A 57 3.08 -6.93 0.90
CA ASP A 57 3.38 -5.71 1.65
C ASP A 57 2.07 -5.09 2.18
N VAL A 58 2.16 -3.97 2.89
CA VAL A 58 0.99 -3.17 3.31
C VAL A 58 0.58 -2.24 2.15
N PRO A 59 -0.64 -2.35 1.62
CA PRO A 59 -1.13 -1.45 0.58
C PRO A 59 -1.28 -0.03 1.10
N ALA A 60 -1.22 0.96 0.21
CA ALA A 60 -1.40 2.35 0.62
C ALA A 60 -2.85 2.62 1.04
N ALA A 61 -3.05 3.57 1.95
CA ALA A 61 -4.38 3.93 2.42
C ALA A 61 -5.25 4.45 1.25
N GLY A 62 -6.52 4.07 1.24
CA GLY A 62 -7.47 4.49 0.20
C GLY A 62 -7.30 3.82 -1.17
N GLN A 63 -6.36 2.87 -1.34
CA GLN A 63 -6.24 2.13 -2.59
C GLN A 63 -7.36 1.10 -2.78
N GLU A 64 -7.87 1.03 -3.99
CA GLU A 64 -8.77 -0.03 -4.41
C GLU A 64 -8.05 -1.38 -4.49
N ALA A 65 -8.76 -2.43 -4.09
CA ALA A 65 -8.32 -3.81 -4.29
C ALA A 65 -9.32 -4.58 -5.15
N VAL A 66 -8.78 -5.50 -5.94
CA VAL A 66 -9.55 -6.39 -6.80
C VAL A 66 -9.11 -7.83 -6.59
N VAL A 67 -10.09 -8.73 -6.60
CA VAL A 67 -9.83 -10.17 -6.59
C VAL A 67 -9.54 -10.63 -8.02
N LEU A 68 -8.50 -11.43 -8.19
CA LEU A 68 -8.07 -12.00 -9.46
C LEU A 68 -8.12 -13.53 -9.40
N ALA A 69 -8.27 -14.16 -10.56
CA ALA A 69 -8.26 -15.62 -10.66
C ALA A 69 -6.85 -16.24 -10.61
N ASP A 70 -5.83 -15.50 -11.05
CA ASP A 70 -4.45 -16.00 -11.18
C ASP A 70 -3.45 -15.11 -10.45
N GLU A 71 -2.66 -15.73 -9.58
CA GLU A 71 -1.56 -15.11 -8.84
C GLU A 71 -0.45 -14.59 -9.75
N ARG A 72 -0.15 -15.30 -10.85
CA ARG A 72 0.90 -14.89 -11.80
C ARG A 72 0.55 -13.56 -12.45
N LYS A 73 -0.71 -13.42 -12.89
CA LYS A 73 -1.22 -12.17 -13.49
C LYS A 73 -1.25 -11.04 -12.47
N ALA A 74 -1.68 -11.31 -11.24
CA ALA A 74 -1.64 -10.32 -10.15
C ALA A 74 -0.22 -9.79 -9.90
N ARG A 75 0.75 -10.71 -9.83
CA ARG A 75 2.18 -10.39 -9.67
C ARG A 75 2.72 -9.53 -10.80
N GLU A 76 2.41 -9.88 -12.05
CA GLU A 76 2.87 -9.13 -13.22
C GLU A 76 2.33 -7.68 -13.21
N ILE A 77 1.04 -7.51 -12.94
CA ILE A 77 0.42 -6.18 -12.86
C ILE A 77 1.02 -5.36 -11.72
N ALA A 78 1.20 -5.97 -10.55
CA ALA A 78 1.79 -5.32 -9.38
C ALA A 78 3.23 -4.84 -9.65
N LEU A 79 4.08 -5.70 -10.20
CA LEU A 79 5.47 -5.36 -10.54
C LEU A 79 5.55 -4.27 -11.61
N PHE A 80 4.67 -4.32 -12.62
CA PHE A 80 4.59 -3.28 -13.63
C PHE A 80 4.21 -1.92 -13.03
N ARG A 81 3.23 -1.89 -12.11
CA ARG A 81 2.83 -0.67 -11.39
C ARG A 81 3.95 -0.16 -10.49
N GLN A 82 4.66 -1.05 -9.79
CA GLN A 82 5.79 -0.71 -8.95
C GLN A 82 6.94 -0.09 -9.76
N GLY A 83 7.27 -0.66 -10.92
CA GLY A 83 8.28 -0.12 -11.83
C GLY A 83 7.94 1.30 -12.28
N LYS A 84 6.72 1.51 -12.79
CA LYS A 84 6.25 2.84 -13.18
C LYS A 84 6.30 3.86 -12.05
N TYR A 85 5.86 3.46 -10.86
CA TYR A 85 5.87 4.35 -9.69
C TYR A 85 7.31 4.76 -9.30
N ARG A 86 8.25 3.83 -9.39
CA ARG A 86 9.67 4.10 -9.15
C ARG A 86 10.25 5.09 -10.16
N ASP A 87 9.92 4.94 -11.43
CA ASP A 87 10.42 5.82 -12.49
C ASP A 87 9.89 7.25 -12.32
N VAL A 88 8.59 7.40 -12.02
CA VAL A 88 7.97 8.71 -11.73
C VAL A 88 8.61 9.35 -10.50
N LYS A 89 8.78 8.60 -9.40
CA LYS A 89 9.44 9.12 -8.19
C LYS A 89 10.86 9.59 -8.43
N LEU A 90 11.64 8.86 -9.24
CA LEU A 90 13.01 9.24 -9.58
C LEU A 90 13.03 10.54 -10.40
N ALA A 91 12.13 10.69 -11.37
CA ALA A 91 12.02 11.90 -12.17
C ALA A 91 11.62 13.12 -11.31
N THR A 92 10.62 12.99 -10.44
CA THR A 92 10.21 14.07 -9.52
C THR A 92 11.35 14.47 -8.57
N LYS A 93 12.09 13.49 -8.05
CA LYS A 93 13.21 13.76 -7.15
C LYS A 93 14.35 14.52 -7.86
N GLN A 94 14.64 14.20 -9.12
CA GLN A 94 15.63 14.91 -9.92
C GLN A 94 15.21 16.36 -10.17
N ALA A 95 13.94 16.61 -10.54
CA ALA A 95 13.40 17.95 -10.74
C ALA A 95 13.51 18.80 -9.46
N ALA A 96 12.99 18.28 -8.34
CA ALA A 96 13.02 18.98 -7.05
C ALA A 96 14.46 19.27 -6.56
N SER A 97 15.41 18.37 -6.84
CA SER A 97 16.82 18.58 -6.49
C SER A 97 17.47 19.73 -7.27
N LEU A 98 17.11 19.93 -8.54
CA LEU A 98 17.61 21.02 -9.35
C LEU A 98 17.04 22.37 -8.90
N GLU A 99 15.76 22.41 -8.56
CA GLU A 99 15.10 23.58 -7.96
C GLU A 99 15.73 23.94 -6.62
N SER A 100 15.95 22.95 -5.74
CA SER A 100 16.61 23.16 -4.44
C SER A 100 18.05 23.67 -4.58
N ILE A 101 18.80 23.24 -5.60
CA ILE A 101 20.16 23.74 -5.86
C ILE A 101 20.11 25.20 -6.31
N LEU A 102 19.13 25.58 -7.15
CA LEU A 102 18.96 26.96 -7.59
C LEU A 102 18.55 27.90 -6.44
N GLU A 103 17.69 27.43 -5.52
CA GLU A 103 17.29 28.18 -4.32
C GLU A 103 18.44 28.29 -3.29
N GLN A 104 19.22 27.24 -3.09
CA GLN A 104 20.39 27.28 -2.21
C GLN A 104 21.51 28.21 -2.70
N MET A 105 21.54 28.54 -4.01
CA MET A 105 22.46 29.55 -4.55
C MET A 105 22.00 30.99 -4.31
N THR A 106 20.72 31.22 -3.98
CA THR A 106 20.13 32.55 -3.79
C THR A 106 19.87 32.91 -2.33
N GLU A 107 19.78 31.94 -1.41
CA GLU A 107 19.52 32.18 0.02
C GLU A 107 20.76 31.99 0.93
N ALA A 108 20.88 32.83 1.97
CA ALA A 108 21.91 32.68 3.00
C ALA A 108 21.59 31.49 3.92
N GLU A 109 22.44 30.45 3.88
CA GLU A 109 22.49 29.24 4.72
C GLU A 109 21.39 29.08 5.79
N ALA A 110 20.24 28.56 5.38
CA ALA A 110 19.21 28.09 6.31
C ALA A 110 19.70 26.80 7.01
N LYS A 111 19.62 26.74 8.34
CA LYS A 111 19.99 25.54 9.11
C LYS A 111 18.92 24.45 8.95
N VAL A 112 19.27 23.33 8.32
CA VAL A 112 18.39 22.16 8.15
C VAL A 112 18.51 21.21 9.34
N LEU A 113 17.38 20.80 9.92
CA LEU A 113 17.32 19.75 10.95
C LEU A 113 16.67 18.48 10.38
N PRO A 114 17.44 17.41 10.10
CA PRO A 114 16.87 16.16 9.62
C PRO A 114 16.12 15.44 10.74
N LEU A 115 14.88 15.02 10.47
CA LEU A 115 14.05 14.24 11.38
C LEU A 115 13.70 12.89 10.75
N ILE A 116 13.59 11.84 11.58
CA ILE A 116 13.12 10.52 11.17
C ILE A 116 11.81 10.26 11.91
N ILE A 117 10.72 10.11 11.15
CA ILE A 117 9.39 9.82 11.69
C ILE A 117 9.05 8.38 11.31
N LYS A 118 8.65 7.60 12.31
CA LYS A 118 8.12 6.25 12.14
C LYS A 118 6.71 6.21 12.71
N ALA A 119 5.75 5.80 11.89
CA ALA A 119 4.37 5.61 12.30
C ALA A 119 4.02 4.11 12.31
N ASP A 120 3.07 3.73 13.15
CA ASP A 120 2.60 2.33 13.25
C ASP A 120 1.65 1.94 12.11
N VAL A 121 0.99 2.93 11.49
CA VAL A 121 0.03 2.74 10.39
C VAL A 121 0.28 3.72 9.25
N GLN A 122 0.01 3.29 8.02
CA GLN A 122 0.30 4.07 6.81
C GLN A 122 -0.41 5.43 6.79
N GLY A 123 -1.68 5.47 7.19
CA GLY A 123 -2.46 6.73 7.20
C GLY A 123 -1.89 7.79 8.16
N SER A 124 -1.23 7.39 9.24
CA SER A 124 -0.59 8.32 10.17
C SER A 124 0.75 8.86 9.66
N GLN A 125 1.38 8.18 8.70
CA GLN A 125 2.58 8.70 8.04
C GLN A 125 2.24 9.76 6.98
N GLU A 126 1.08 9.63 6.34
CA GLU A 126 0.68 10.49 5.22
C GLU A 126 -0.04 11.78 5.65
N ALA A 127 -0.61 11.82 6.86
CA ALA A 127 -1.28 13.00 7.44
C ALA A 127 -0.30 14.00 8.04
#